data_AF-A0A2W2ENT3-F1
#
_entry.id   AF-A0A2W2ENT3-F1
#
_cell.length_a   1.000
_cell.length_b   1.000
_cell.length_c   1.000
_cell.angle_alpha   90.00
_cell.angle_beta   90.00
_cell.angle_gamma   90.00
#
_symmetry.space_group_name_H-M   'P 1'
#
loop_
_entity.id
_entity.type
_entity.pdbx_description
1 polymer ?
#
loop_
_entity_poly.entity_id
_entity_poly.type
_entity_poly.pdbx_seq_one_letter_code
_entity_poly.pdbx_strand_id
1 'polypeptide(L)'
;MVMHRYARERRKLVDVLSGHIGLERTQSVYAAIDDLLARRLLAVTPYAGKSLLTAAPDYLVRLRAEKLTASAAALERLGRMPIERFESLGQMTDAKVLESFHEHVCSAHRLIRLSFFESLAEIEGLADLRDRAEAGVEIRVLLGAPKAMKDLRGASHEKRAKRAIRSWREATRNWPNTEVRVARTTQDIECGSSASIDGRLLRLDVHEPLAERSLMGEMLLAHEAGGNLIRLFDHSFDAAWARAIPTRRWPLIRRAAGAWRWTATAGVTVPVATALQDSAWRDLLIGVAATSLLAALDENRTRLQVWWRRLTRDS
;
A
#
# COMPACT_ATOMS: atom_id res chain seq x y z
N MET A 1 -14.96 12.30 -1.46
CA MET A 1 -14.41 12.55 -2.80
C MET A 1 -13.75 13.91 -2.78
N VAL A 2 -12.55 13.95 -2.24
CA VAL A 2 -11.68 15.13 -2.09
C VAL A 2 -10.36 14.66 -2.71
N MET A 3 -9.88 15.39 -3.72
CA MET A 3 -8.82 14.98 -4.64
C MET A 3 -7.73 16.06 -4.63
N HIS A 4 -6.49 15.76 -4.18
CA HIS A 4 -5.46 16.79 -4.04
C HIS A 4 -5.04 17.21 -5.41
N ARG A 5 -5.03 18.53 -5.58
CA ARG A 5 -4.27 19.31 -6.56
C ARG A 5 -3.91 18.54 -7.85
N TYR A 6 -4.93 18.06 -8.56
CA TYR A 6 -4.84 17.68 -9.96
C TYR A 6 -4.34 18.88 -10.76
N ALA A 7 -3.02 18.97 -10.95
CA ALA A 7 -2.38 20.08 -11.65
C ALA A 7 -2.50 19.85 -13.15
N ARG A 8 -3.60 20.31 -13.76
CA ARG A 8 -3.85 20.13 -15.19
C ARG A 8 -3.88 21.44 -15.93
N GLU A 9 -3.39 21.43 -17.17
CA GLU A 9 -3.73 22.47 -18.12
C GLU A 9 -5.25 22.53 -18.25
N ARG A 10 -5.81 23.75 -18.34
CA ARG A 10 -7.25 23.98 -18.38
C ARG A 10 -7.97 23.09 -19.39
N ARG A 11 -7.42 22.95 -20.60
CA ARG A 11 -7.97 22.10 -21.65
C ARG A 11 -8.07 20.63 -21.23
N LYS A 12 -7.04 20.07 -20.61
CA LYS A 12 -7.04 18.67 -20.15
C LYS A 12 -8.04 18.43 -19.03
N LEU A 13 -8.22 19.42 -18.14
CA LEU A 13 -9.22 19.33 -17.09
C LEU A 13 -10.63 19.30 -17.69
N VAL A 14 -10.89 20.15 -18.69
CA VAL A 14 -12.16 20.14 -19.43
C VAL A 14 -12.40 18.79 -20.10
N ASP A 15 -11.42 18.25 -20.82
CA ASP A 15 -11.56 16.97 -21.52
C ASP A 15 -11.93 15.82 -20.56
N VAL A 16 -11.33 15.79 -19.37
CA VAL A 16 -11.66 14.79 -18.32
C VAL A 16 -13.06 15.01 -17.76
N LEU A 17 -13.41 16.25 -17.41
CA LEU A 17 -14.70 16.57 -16.79
C LEU A 17 -15.86 16.37 -17.75
N SER A 18 -15.68 16.67 -19.04
CA SER A 18 -16.68 16.42 -20.08
C SER A 18 -17.00 14.93 -20.29
N GLY A 19 -16.17 14.02 -19.77
CA GLY A 19 -16.45 12.58 -19.77
C GLY A 19 -17.38 12.12 -18.64
N HIS A 20 -17.80 13.00 -17.73
CA HIS A 20 -18.65 12.65 -16.57
C HIS A 20 -20.11 13.00 -16.82
N ILE A 21 -21.01 12.14 -16.33
CA ILE A 21 -22.46 12.33 -16.44
C ILE A 21 -22.88 13.64 -15.75
N GLY A 22 -23.57 14.51 -16.47
CA GLY A 22 -24.00 15.85 -16.02
C GLY A 22 -22.98 16.97 -16.26
N LEU A 23 -21.82 16.67 -16.86
CA LEU A 23 -20.78 17.65 -17.22
C LEU A 23 -20.39 17.56 -18.71
N GLU A 24 -21.19 16.92 -19.55
CA GLU A 24 -20.86 16.61 -20.94
C GLU A 24 -20.70 17.86 -21.83
N ARG A 25 -21.29 18.98 -21.40
CA ARG A 25 -21.21 20.26 -22.12
C ARG A 25 -19.91 20.97 -21.76
N THR A 26 -18.95 20.92 -22.68
CA THR A 26 -17.67 21.63 -22.58
C THR A 26 -17.79 23.09 -22.12
N GLN A 27 -18.75 23.84 -22.65
CA GLN A 27 -18.95 25.25 -22.27
C GLN A 27 -19.39 25.42 -20.80
N SER A 28 -20.22 24.52 -20.28
CA SER A 28 -20.62 24.49 -18.88
C SER A 28 -19.44 24.14 -17.97
N VAL A 29 -18.55 23.25 -18.40
CA VAL A 29 -17.32 22.91 -17.68
C VAL A 29 -16.35 24.11 -17.65
N TYR A 30 -16.18 24.82 -18.77
CA TYR A 30 -15.36 26.04 -18.80
C TYR A 30 -15.88 27.11 -17.82
N ALA A 31 -17.20 27.34 -17.82
CA ALA A 31 -17.84 28.28 -16.90
C ALA A 31 -17.72 27.85 -15.43
N ALA A 32 -17.86 26.57 -15.13
CA ALA A 32 -17.66 26.03 -13.78
C ALA A 32 -16.20 26.21 -13.31
N ILE A 33 -15.22 26.00 -14.18
CA ILE A 33 -13.80 26.25 -13.87
C ILE A 33 -13.56 27.73 -13.57
N ASP A 34 -14.13 28.66 -14.35
CA ASP A 34 -14.01 30.10 -14.09
C ASP A 34 -14.67 30.51 -12.77
N ASP A 35 -15.84 29.95 -12.45
CA ASP A 35 -16.52 30.17 -11.17
C ASP A 35 -15.66 29.67 -9.99
N LEU A 36 -15.07 28.48 -10.10
CA LEU A 36 -14.17 27.94 -9.08
C LEU A 36 -12.87 28.78 -8.94
N LEU A 37 -12.36 29.37 -10.02
CA LEU A 37 -11.23 30.30 -9.97
C LEU A 37 -11.63 31.62 -9.30
N ALA A 38 -12.79 32.18 -9.64
CA ALA A 38 -13.31 33.42 -9.05
C ALA A 38 -13.53 33.27 -7.53
N ARG A 39 -14.03 32.11 -7.10
CA ARG A 39 -14.19 31.71 -5.69
C ARG A 39 -12.88 31.40 -4.98
N ARG A 40 -11.76 31.39 -5.71
CA ARG A 40 -10.44 30.99 -5.21
C ARG A 40 -10.43 29.57 -4.63
N LEU A 41 -11.27 28.70 -5.17
CA LEU A 41 -11.23 27.26 -4.91
C LEU A 41 -10.19 26.58 -5.80
N LEU A 42 -9.97 27.14 -7.00
CA LEU A 42 -8.84 26.83 -7.87
C LEU A 42 -7.84 27.99 -7.90
N ALA A 43 -6.59 27.67 -8.22
CA ALA A 43 -5.49 28.61 -8.42
C ALA A 43 -4.72 28.24 -9.70
N VAL A 44 -4.24 29.25 -10.42
CA VAL A 44 -3.35 29.08 -11.58
C VAL A 44 -1.91 29.10 -11.08
N THR A 45 -1.20 27.99 -11.24
CA THR A 45 0.19 27.85 -10.80
C THR A 45 1.10 27.67 -12.02
N PRO A 46 2.14 28.50 -12.20
CA PRO A 46 3.11 28.33 -13.27
C PRO A 46 4.04 27.14 -12.99
N TYR A 47 4.22 26.25 -13.95
CA TYR A 47 5.16 25.14 -13.86
C TYR A 47 5.77 24.82 -15.24
N ALA A 48 7.11 24.83 -15.33
CA ALA A 48 7.87 24.49 -16.55
C ALA A 48 7.35 25.18 -17.83
N GLY A 49 7.05 26.49 -17.76
CA GLY A 49 6.56 27.29 -18.90
C GLY A 49 5.07 27.10 -19.23
N LYS A 50 4.31 26.40 -18.39
CA LYS A 50 2.87 26.16 -18.56
C LYS A 50 2.07 26.68 -17.38
N SER A 51 0.81 27.05 -17.62
CA SER A 51 -0.16 27.42 -16.59
C SER A 51 -1.02 26.21 -16.23
N LEU A 52 -0.90 25.74 -14.99
CA LEU A 52 -1.67 24.61 -14.48
C LEU A 52 -2.73 25.11 -13.51
N LEU A 53 -3.95 24.56 -13.63
CA LEU A 53 -4.99 24.73 -12.63
C LEU A 53 -4.72 23.74 -11.50
N THR A 54 -4.73 24.25 -10.28
CA THR A 54 -4.49 23.51 -9.04
C THR A 54 -5.57 23.87 -8.03
N ALA A 55 -5.85 23.02 -7.04
CA ALA A 55 -6.69 23.45 -5.93
C ALA A 55 -5.96 24.52 -5.11
N ALA A 56 -6.71 25.51 -4.61
CA ALA A 56 -6.13 26.56 -3.77
C ALA A 56 -5.53 25.96 -2.48
N PRO A 57 -4.47 26.56 -1.91
CA PRO A 57 -3.83 26.03 -0.70
C PRO A 57 -4.77 25.87 0.50
N ASP A 58 -5.77 26.74 0.60
CA ASP A 58 -6.80 26.77 1.64
C ASP A 58 -8.16 26.22 1.16
N TYR A 59 -8.16 25.39 0.09
CA TYR A 59 -9.35 24.86 -0.56
C TYR A 59 -10.38 24.28 0.43
N LEU A 60 -9.95 23.43 1.36
CA LEU A 60 -10.87 22.79 2.33
C LEU A 60 -11.52 23.80 3.28
N VAL A 61 -10.78 24.83 3.69
CA VAL A 61 -11.30 25.89 4.55
C VAL A 61 -12.34 26.71 3.79
N ARG A 62 -12.04 27.09 2.55
CA ARG A 62 -12.96 27.83 1.66
C ARG A 62 -14.20 27.03 1.31
N LEU A 63 -14.05 25.76 0.96
CA LEU A 63 -15.15 24.87 0.61
C LEU A 63 -16.14 24.70 1.79
N ARG A 64 -15.61 24.59 3.01
CA ARG A 64 -16.43 24.56 4.25
C ARG A 64 -17.11 25.90 4.50
N ALA A 65 -16.40 27.02 4.31
CA ALA A 65 -16.96 28.36 4.48
C ALA A 65 -18.12 28.64 3.49
N GLU A 66 -18.02 28.15 2.25
CA GLU A 66 -19.07 28.30 1.24
C GLU A 66 -20.28 27.36 1.43
N LYS A 67 -20.30 26.50 2.47
CA LYS A 67 -21.36 25.52 2.73
C LYS A 67 -21.67 24.58 1.56
N LEU A 68 -20.76 24.47 0.58
CA LEU A 68 -20.87 23.56 -0.56
C LEU A 68 -20.79 22.08 -0.16
N THR A 69 -20.44 21.80 1.11
CA THR A 69 -20.51 20.48 1.74
C THR A 69 -21.94 19.92 1.85
N ALA A 70 -22.99 20.74 1.77
CA ALA A 70 -24.37 20.26 1.75
C ALA A 70 -24.69 19.37 0.53
N SER A 71 -24.09 19.68 -0.63
CA SER A 71 -24.17 18.87 -1.86
C SER A 71 -23.38 17.56 -1.72
N ALA A 72 -22.28 17.60 -0.98
CA ALA A 72 -21.46 16.43 -0.66
C ALA A 72 -22.21 15.46 0.26
N ALA A 73 -22.90 15.97 1.29
CA ALA A 73 -23.78 15.18 2.17
C ALA A 73 -25.02 14.60 1.45
N ALA A 74 -25.54 15.29 0.44
CA ALA A 74 -26.60 14.77 -0.42
C ALA A 74 -26.11 13.62 -1.32
N LEU A 75 -24.87 13.69 -1.83
CA LEU A 75 -24.23 12.59 -2.58
C LEU A 75 -23.89 11.40 -1.68
N GLU A 76 -23.56 11.64 -0.40
CA GLU A 76 -23.41 10.59 0.61
C GLU A 76 -24.73 9.86 0.88
N ARG A 77 -25.85 10.59 1.01
CA ARG A 77 -27.19 10.00 1.17
C ARG A 77 -27.64 9.17 -0.03
N LEU A 78 -27.14 9.47 -1.22
CA LEU A 78 -27.40 8.69 -2.44
C LEU A 78 -26.55 7.41 -2.53
N GLY A 79 -25.67 7.14 -1.55
CA GLY A 79 -24.85 5.92 -1.49
C GLY A 79 -23.78 5.82 -2.58
N ARG A 80 -23.54 6.90 -3.34
CA ARG A 80 -22.69 6.87 -4.54
C ARG A 80 -21.22 7.16 -4.25
N MET A 81 -20.89 7.84 -3.16
CA MET A 81 -19.52 7.85 -2.60
C MET A 81 -19.57 8.23 -1.11
N PRO A 82 -19.15 7.35 -0.20
CA PRO A 82 -19.04 7.69 1.22
C PRO A 82 -17.78 8.54 1.42
N ILE A 83 -17.95 9.83 1.70
CA ILE A 83 -16.84 10.77 1.88
C ILE A 83 -16.19 10.54 3.25
N GLU A 84 -16.95 10.04 4.23
CA GLU A 84 -16.45 9.62 5.56
C GLU A 84 -15.56 8.36 5.58
N ARG A 85 -15.43 7.61 4.47
CA ARG A 85 -14.54 6.43 4.44
C ARG A 85 -13.07 6.76 4.19
N PHE A 86 -12.78 8.02 3.86
CA PHE A 86 -11.46 8.47 3.42
C PHE A 86 -11.11 9.81 4.06
N GLU A 87 -9.98 9.86 4.76
CA GLU A 87 -9.36 11.11 5.20
C GLU A 87 -8.29 11.53 4.19
N SER A 88 -8.37 12.76 3.71
CA SER A 88 -7.28 13.39 2.99
C SER A 88 -6.21 13.83 3.98
N LEU A 89 -5.00 13.25 3.89
CA LEU A 89 -3.90 13.56 4.82
C LEU A 89 -3.07 14.77 4.39
N GLY A 90 -3.07 15.08 3.09
CA GLY A 90 -2.24 16.15 2.55
C GLY A 90 -1.49 15.71 1.31
N GLN A 91 -0.73 16.64 0.76
CA GLN A 91 0.23 16.32 -0.30
C GLN A 91 1.34 15.43 0.27
N MET A 92 1.96 14.61 -0.57
CA MET A 92 3.10 13.77 -0.16
C MET A 92 4.28 14.53 0.48
N THR A 93 4.35 15.86 0.29
CA THR A 93 5.35 16.75 0.90
C THR A 93 4.95 17.31 2.27
N ASP A 94 3.70 17.11 2.70
CA ASP A 94 3.20 17.70 3.94
C ASP A 94 3.69 16.88 5.16
N ALA A 95 4.16 17.57 6.20
CA ALA A 95 4.67 16.94 7.42
C ALA A 95 3.65 15.97 8.07
N LYS A 96 2.35 16.32 8.03
CA LYS A 96 1.26 15.46 8.53
C LYS A 96 1.24 14.08 7.85
N VAL A 97 1.57 14.00 6.55
CA VAL A 97 1.63 12.71 5.84
C VAL A 97 2.72 11.84 6.44
N LEU A 98 3.87 12.42 6.76
CA LEU A 98 4.95 11.70 7.40
C LEU A 98 4.65 11.33 8.86
N GLU A 99 4.20 12.28 9.68
CA GLU A 99 3.86 12.05 11.09
C GLU A 99 2.85 10.92 11.25
N SER A 100 1.79 10.96 10.44
CA SER A 100 0.79 9.89 10.42
C SER A 100 1.36 8.56 9.92
N PHE A 101 2.37 8.56 9.04
CA PHE A 101 2.99 7.30 8.63
C PHE A 101 3.68 6.59 9.81
N HIS A 102 4.42 7.34 10.63
CA HIS A 102 5.05 6.81 11.84
C HIS A 102 4.04 6.21 12.80
N GLU A 103 2.99 6.97 13.12
CA GLU A 103 1.93 6.54 14.05
C GLU A 103 1.30 5.21 13.58
N HIS A 104 0.95 5.13 12.30
CA HIS A 104 0.33 3.93 11.74
C HIS A 104 1.29 2.73 11.71
N VAL A 105 2.57 2.92 11.35
CA VAL A 105 3.57 1.83 11.39
C VAL A 105 3.73 1.30 12.81
N CYS A 106 3.84 2.18 13.80
CA CYS A 106 3.96 1.80 15.22
C CYS A 106 2.76 0.98 15.71
N SER A 107 1.57 1.24 15.17
CA SER A 107 0.32 0.52 15.47
C SER A 107 0.20 -0.87 14.83
N ALA A 108 1.10 -1.24 13.92
CA ALA A 108 1.01 -2.50 13.19
C ALA A 108 1.29 -3.69 14.11
N HIS A 109 0.46 -4.74 13.98
CA HIS A 109 0.56 -5.94 14.80
C HIS A 109 0.91 -7.20 14.01
N ARG A 110 0.64 -7.25 12.70
CA ARG A 110 0.78 -8.49 11.91
C ARG A 110 1.49 -8.31 10.59
N LEU A 111 1.07 -7.35 9.76
CA LEU A 111 1.52 -7.24 8.37
C LEU A 111 1.51 -5.79 7.89
N ILE A 112 2.65 -5.35 7.37
CA ILE A 112 2.82 -4.09 6.66
C ILE A 112 3.17 -4.40 5.21
N ARG A 113 2.38 -3.86 4.28
CA ARG A 113 2.64 -3.91 2.83
C ARG A 113 3.01 -2.52 2.36
N LEU A 114 4.17 -2.39 1.74
CA LEU A 114 4.68 -1.14 1.16
C LEU A 114 4.90 -1.34 -0.34
N SER A 115 4.39 -0.42 -1.15
CA SER A 115 4.65 -0.37 -2.59
C SER A 115 5.37 0.92 -2.92
N PHE A 116 6.47 0.87 -3.69
CA PHE A 116 7.21 2.06 -4.12
C PHE A 116 7.63 1.96 -5.59
N PHE A 117 7.60 3.10 -6.29
CA PHE A 117 8.19 3.22 -7.62
C PHE A 117 9.72 3.18 -7.56
N GLU A 118 10.33 4.15 -6.87
CA GLU A 118 11.77 4.36 -6.84
C GLU A 118 12.29 4.97 -5.52
N SER A 119 11.53 4.85 -4.43
CA SER A 119 11.88 5.41 -3.12
C SER A 119 13.08 4.68 -2.50
N LEU A 120 14.08 5.44 -2.04
CA LEU A 120 15.23 4.91 -1.31
C LEU A 120 14.83 4.43 0.09
N ALA A 121 15.61 3.54 0.69
CA ALA A 121 15.47 3.15 2.10
C ALA A 121 16.14 4.18 3.04
N GLU A 122 15.90 5.44 2.75
CA GLU A 122 16.19 6.60 3.61
C GLU A 122 14.86 7.29 3.95
N ILE A 123 13.74 6.57 3.81
CA ILE A 123 12.45 7.06 4.25
C ILE A 123 12.49 7.30 5.76
N GLU A 124 11.98 8.44 6.14
CA GLU A 124 11.71 8.75 7.54
C GLU A 124 10.62 7.76 8.01
N GLY A 125 10.90 7.02 9.08
CA GLY A 125 10.11 5.87 9.56
C GLY A 125 10.72 4.49 9.27
N LEU A 126 11.89 4.44 8.63
CA LEU A 126 12.64 3.20 8.46
C LEU A 126 13.00 2.54 9.81
N ALA A 127 13.30 3.33 10.84
CA ALA A 127 13.57 2.82 12.18
C ALA A 127 12.34 2.10 12.77
N ASP A 128 11.16 2.71 12.67
CA ASP A 128 9.92 2.10 13.19
C ASP A 128 9.59 0.81 12.45
N LEU A 129 9.81 0.76 11.14
CA LEU A 129 9.66 -0.48 10.36
C LEU A 129 10.61 -1.57 10.89
N ARG A 130 11.87 -1.25 11.19
CA ARG A 130 12.80 -2.22 11.80
C ARG A 130 12.27 -2.72 13.14
N ASP A 131 11.83 -1.80 14.00
CA ASP A 131 11.37 -2.13 15.35
C ASP A 131 10.09 -2.99 15.30
N ARG A 132 9.20 -2.79 14.31
CA ARG A 132 8.05 -3.66 14.06
C ARG A 132 8.45 -5.02 13.51
N ALA A 133 9.40 -5.08 12.57
CA ALA A 133 9.94 -6.34 12.07
C ALA A 133 10.52 -7.20 13.21
N GLU A 134 11.26 -6.57 14.14
CA GLU A 134 11.82 -7.20 15.34
C GLU A 134 10.74 -7.67 16.32
N ALA A 135 9.63 -6.93 16.43
CA ALA A 135 8.45 -7.32 17.21
C ALA A 135 7.61 -8.44 16.57
N GLY A 136 8.00 -8.98 15.41
CA GLY A 136 7.32 -10.10 14.76
C GLY A 136 6.40 -9.73 13.60
N VAL A 137 6.24 -8.43 13.29
CA VAL A 137 5.39 -7.97 12.19
C VAL A 137 6.01 -8.33 10.85
N GLU A 138 5.25 -8.93 9.95
CA GLU A 138 5.70 -9.20 8.59
C GLU A 138 5.76 -7.90 7.78
N ILE A 139 6.89 -7.62 7.13
CA ILE A 139 7.04 -6.45 6.26
C ILE A 139 7.30 -6.90 4.83
N ARG A 140 6.41 -6.50 3.92
CA ARG A 140 6.52 -6.79 2.49
C ARG A 140 6.73 -5.50 1.72
N VAL A 141 7.90 -5.36 1.09
CA VAL A 141 8.24 -4.19 0.28
C VAL A 141 8.29 -4.56 -1.19
N LEU A 142 7.40 -4.00 -1.99
CA LEU A 142 7.35 -4.18 -3.44
C LEU A 142 7.93 -2.94 -4.13
N LEU A 143 8.98 -3.13 -4.92
CA LEU A 143 9.68 -2.07 -5.63
C LEU A 143 9.47 -2.16 -7.14
N GLY A 144 9.46 -1.01 -7.83
CA GLY A 144 9.37 -0.97 -9.29
C GLY A 144 10.56 -1.63 -10.01
N ALA A 145 10.26 -2.39 -11.07
CA ALA A 145 11.29 -2.97 -11.93
C ALA A 145 12.05 -1.89 -12.71
N PRO A 146 13.39 -1.92 -12.80
CA PRO A 146 14.15 -0.91 -13.55
C PRO A 146 13.71 -0.78 -15.00
N LYS A 147 13.44 -1.91 -15.68
CA LYS A 147 12.94 -1.90 -17.06
C LYS A 147 11.55 -1.26 -17.14
N ALA A 148 10.64 -1.65 -16.25
CA ALA A 148 9.30 -1.05 -16.17
C ALA A 148 9.37 0.47 -15.93
N MET A 149 10.28 0.93 -15.06
CA MET A 149 10.50 2.36 -14.79
C MET A 149 11.15 3.10 -15.95
N LYS A 150 12.05 2.44 -16.70
CA LYS A 150 12.59 2.97 -17.95
C LYS A 150 11.49 3.19 -18.98
N ASP A 151 10.65 2.18 -19.19
CA ASP A 151 9.59 2.20 -20.18
C ASP A 151 8.53 3.25 -19.81
N LEU A 152 8.27 3.43 -18.51
CA LEU A 152 7.29 4.39 -18.01
C LEU A 152 7.79 5.84 -18.01
N ARG A 153 9.02 6.11 -17.55
CA ARG A 153 9.50 7.47 -17.25
C ARG A 153 10.90 7.79 -17.78
N GLY A 154 11.56 6.85 -18.46
CA GLY A 154 12.85 7.04 -19.11
C GLY A 154 14.07 6.58 -18.30
N ALA A 155 15.25 6.74 -18.90
CA ALA A 155 16.50 6.14 -18.41
C ALA A 155 16.99 6.66 -17.04
N SER A 156 16.58 7.87 -16.63
CA SER A 156 16.89 8.41 -15.30
C SER A 156 16.17 7.61 -14.19
N HIS A 157 14.94 7.20 -14.43
CA HIS A 157 14.13 6.40 -13.49
C HIS A 157 14.61 4.95 -13.43
N GLU A 158 15.16 4.40 -14.52
CA GLU A 158 15.85 3.11 -14.46
C GLU A 158 17.01 3.12 -13.45
N LYS A 159 17.82 4.19 -13.46
CA LYS A 159 18.95 4.36 -12.53
C LYS A 159 18.47 4.52 -11.10
N ARG A 160 17.40 5.31 -10.87
CA ARG A 160 16.79 5.51 -9.56
C ARG A 160 16.19 4.22 -9.00
N ALA A 161 15.44 3.46 -9.79
CA ALA A 161 14.93 2.16 -9.39
C ALA A 161 16.04 1.16 -9.01
N LYS A 162 17.13 1.08 -9.79
CA LYS A 162 18.31 0.26 -9.42
C LYS A 162 18.92 0.70 -8.09
N ARG A 163 18.98 2.01 -7.83
CA ARG A 163 19.49 2.58 -6.57
C ARG A 163 18.57 2.24 -5.40
N ALA A 164 17.26 2.41 -5.56
CA ALA A 164 16.25 2.07 -4.57
C ALA A 164 16.32 0.59 -4.18
N ILE A 165 16.37 -0.32 -5.16
CA ILE A 165 16.51 -1.76 -4.91
C ILE A 165 17.76 -2.07 -4.09
N ARG A 166 18.90 -1.45 -4.43
CA ARG A 166 20.14 -1.63 -3.69
C ARG A 166 20.04 -1.11 -2.26
N SER A 167 19.50 0.10 -2.08
CA SER A 167 19.31 0.76 -0.80
C SER A 167 18.40 -0.06 0.12
N TRP A 168 17.21 -0.47 -0.35
CA TRP A 168 16.29 -1.32 0.41
C TRP A 168 16.87 -2.68 0.75
N ARG A 169 17.63 -3.27 -0.17
CA ARG A 169 18.36 -4.49 0.13
C ARG A 169 19.31 -4.21 1.28
N GLU A 170 20.28 -3.32 1.13
CA GLU A 170 21.31 -3.04 2.15
C GLU A 170 20.72 -2.67 3.52
N ALA A 171 19.74 -1.77 3.58
CA ALA A 171 19.09 -1.33 4.81
C ALA A 171 18.41 -2.49 5.57
N THR A 172 17.70 -3.37 4.85
CA THR A 172 16.93 -4.46 5.47
C THR A 172 17.73 -5.75 5.64
N ARG A 173 19.08 -5.71 5.51
CA ARG A 173 19.92 -6.93 5.46
C ARG A 173 19.74 -7.88 6.63
N ASN A 174 19.62 -7.30 7.81
CA ASN A 174 19.58 -8.06 9.05
C ASN A 174 18.18 -8.05 9.67
N TRP A 175 17.18 -7.50 8.99
CA TRP A 175 15.86 -7.35 9.56
C TRP A 175 15.14 -8.71 9.57
N PRO A 176 14.59 -9.14 10.71
CA PRO A 176 13.69 -10.28 10.74
C PRO A 176 12.39 -9.96 10.00
N ASN A 177 11.66 -10.99 9.59
CA ASN A 177 10.29 -10.88 9.03
C ASN A 177 10.07 -9.91 7.87
N THR A 178 11.14 -9.43 7.24
CA THR A 178 11.12 -8.46 6.15
C THR A 178 11.51 -9.11 4.84
N GLU A 179 10.73 -8.86 3.79
CA GLU A 179 11.04 -9.30 2.44
C GLU A 179 10.90 -8.12 1.48
N VAL A 180 11.87 -8.00 0.57
CA VAL A 180 11.86 -6.98 -0.49
C VAL A 180 11.83 -7.70 -1.83
N ARG A 181 10.83 -7.40 -2.66
CA ARG A 181 10.66 -7.94 -4.00
C ARG A 181 10.59 -6.84 -5.04
N VAL A 182 10.94 -7.20 -6.28
CA VAL A 182 10.88 -6.33 -7.45
C VAL A 182 9.71 -6.76 -8.31
N ALA A 183 8.78 -5.85 -8.57
CA ALA A 183 7.64 -6.04 -9.46
C ALA A 183 8.09 -6.39 -10.88
N ARG A 184 7.23 -7.05 -11.66
CA ARG A 184 7.58 -7.49 -13.02
C ARG A 184 7.13 -6.47 -14.06
N THR A 185 5.97 -5.87 -13.88
CA THR A 185 5.37 -4.91 -14.81
C THR A 185 5.11 -3.56 -14.16
N THR A 186 4.72 -2.56 -14.96
CA THR A 186 4.25 -1.27 -14.45
C THR A 186 2.89 -1.39 -13.74
N GLN A 187 2.01 -2.28 -14.22
CA GLN A 187 0.70 -2.54 -13.58
C GLN A 187 0.85 -3.07 -12.15
N ASP A 188 1.88 -3.89 -11.90
CA ASP A 188 2.17 -4.46 -10.58
C ASP A 188 2.46 -3.40 -9.50
N ILE A 189 2.74 -2.15 -9.89
CA ILE A 189 3.08 -1.03 -9.00
C ILE A 189 2.26 0.22 -9.31
N GLU A 190 1.06 0.08 -9.89
CA GLU A 190 0.18 1.23 -10.16
C GLU A 190 -0.13 2.04 -8.90
N CYS A 191 -0.24 1.39 -7.74
CA CYS A 191 -0.38 2.03 -6.44
C CYS A 191 0.99 2.23 -5.74
N GLY A 192 2.02 2.64 -6.48
CA GLY A 192 3.32 2.95 -5.90
C GLY A 192 3.21 4.13 -4.93
N SER A 193 4.07 4.14 -3.92
CA SER A 193 4.04 5.05 -2.77
C SER A 193 2.86 4.85 -1.81
N SER A 194 2.18 3.70 -1.88
CA SER A 194 1.05 3.35 -1.00
C SER A 194 1.44 2.28 0.04
N ALA A 195 0.70 2.24 1.14
CA ALA A 195 0.91 1.29 2.23
C ALA A 195 -0.40 0.71 2.77
N SER A 196 -0.42 -0.58 3.08
CA SER A 196 -1.51 -1.23 3.81
C SER A 196 -0.99 -1.83 5.11
N ILE A 197 -1.71 -1.60 6.21
CA ILE A 197 -1.34 -2.03 7.55
C ILE A 197 -2.47 -2.89 8.11
N ASP A 198 -2.13 -4.14 8.43
CA ASP A 198 -2.98 -5.19 8.99
C ASP A 198 -4.28 -5.49 8.21
N GLY A 199 -4.45 -4.94 7.00
CA GLY A 199 -5.70 -5.00 6.26
C GLY A 199 -6.81 -4.14 6.87
N ARG A 200 -6.44 -3.19 7.73
CA ARG A 200 -7.35 -2.27 8.44
C ARG A 200 -7.16 -0.81 8.05
N LEU A 201 -5.94 -0.46 7.66
CA LEU A 201 -5.57 0.88 7.23
C LEU A 201 -4.95 0.78 5.84
N LEU A 202 -5.39 1.66 4.94
CA LEU A 202 -4.80 1.86 3.64
C LEU A 202 -4.42 3.31 3.47
N ARG A 203 -3.14 3.54 3.22
CA ARG A 203 -2.55 4.81 2.81
C ARG A 203 -2.35 4.74 1.31
N LEU A 204 -3.21 5.39 0.56
CA LEU A 204 -3.21 5.36 -0.89
C LEU A 204 -2.66 6.69 -1.42
N ASP A 205 -1.53 6.62 -2.10
CA ASP A 205 -1.04 7.75 -2.89
C ASP A 205 -1.83 7.80 -4.20
N VAL A 206 -2.69 8.81 -4.33
CA VAL A 206 -3.47 9.07 -5.53
C VAL A 206 -2.74 10.13 -6.37
N HIS A 207 -2.08 9.65 -7.40
CA HIS A 207 -1.60 10.44 -8.54
C HIS A 207 -1.82 9.63 -9.81
N GLU A 208 -1.73 10.24 -10.99
CA GLU A 208 -1.83 9.49 -12.26
C GLU A 208 -0.42 9.07 -12.71
N PRO A 209 0.06 7.86 -12.37
CA PRO A 209 1.48 7.53 -12.51
C PRO A 209 1.89 7.31 -13.97
N LEU A 210 0.91 7.09 -14.86
CA LEU A 210 1.07 6.82 -16.29
C LEU A 210 1.01 8.08 -17.16
N ALA A 211 0.38 9.16 -16.69
CA ALA A 211 0.20 10.40 -17.47
C ALA A 211 1.01 11.58 -16.92
N GLU A 212 1.34 11.59 -15.63
CA GLU A 212 2.01 12.71 -14.97
C GLU A 212 3.51 12.43 -14.79
N ARG A 213 4.34 13.37 -15.26
CA ARG A 213 5.79 13.39 -14.99
C ARG A 213 6.12 13.81 -13.54
N SER A 214 5.11 14.24 -12.79
CA SER A 214 5.22 14.61 -11.37
C SER A 214 5.08 13.36 -10.47
N LEU A 215 5.64 13.43 -9.27
CA LEU A 215 5.41 12.47 -8.18
C LEU A 215 4.55 13.11 -7.05
N MET A 216 3.98 14.29 -7.30
CA MET A 216 3.21 15.03 -6.30
C MET A 216 1.77 14.54 -6.24
N GLY A 217 1.56 13.42 -5.55
CA GLY A 217 0.22 12.87 -5.31
C GLY A 217 -0.44 13.33 -4.01
N GLU A 218 -1.72 12.97 -3.92
CA GLU A 218 -2.56 13.09 -2.74
C GLU A 218 -2.37 11.86 -1.85
N MET A 219 -2.08 12.01 -0.56
CA MET A 219 -2.19 10.88 0.35
C MET A 219 -3.62 10.79 0.92
N LEU A 220 -4.34 9.73 0.54
CA LEU A 220 -5.62 9.34 1.15
C LEU A 220 -5.41 8.25 2.20
N LEU A 221 -6.08 8.38 3.33
CA LEU A 221 -6.17 7.36 4.37
C LEU A 221 -7.56 6.75 4.36
N ALA A 222 -7.65 5.44 4.19
CA ALA A 222 -8.86 4.67 4.39
C ALA A 222 -8.72 3.83 5.66
N HIS A 223 -9.74 3.89 6.51
CA HIS A 223 -9.86 3.07 7.72
C HIS A 223 -10.71 1.82 7.47
N GLU A 224 -10.97 1.00 8.49
CA GLU A 224 -11.75 -0.25 8.39
C GLU A 224 -13.11 -0.07 7.69
N ALA A 225 -13.75 1.10 7.86
CA ALA A 225 -14.99 1.47 7.16
C ALA A 225 -14.85 1.47 5.63
N GLY A 226 -13.65 1.72 5.10
CA GLY A 226 -13.24 1.64 3.70
C GLY A 226 -12.98 0.21 3.18
N GLY A 227 -13.26 -0.83 3.98
CA GLY A 227 -12.77 -2.20 3.81
C GLY A 227 -12.88 -2.87 2.43
N ASN A 228 -13.74 -2.40 1.52
CA ASN A 228 -13.70 -2.88 0.11
C ASN A 228 -12.43 -2.44 -0.62
N LEU A 229 -12.01 -1.18 -0.46
CA LEU A 229 -10.84 -0.65 -1.12
C LEU A 229 -9.56 -1.25 -0.55
N ILE A 230 -9.50 -1.42 0.78
CA ILE A 230 -8.37 -2.07 1.46
C ILE A 230 -8.23 -3.51 0.95
N ARG A 231 -9.34 -4.26 0.86
CA ARG A 231 -9.34 -5.62 0.30
C ARG A 231 -8.91 -5.64 -1.17
N LEU A 232 -9.35 -4.68 -1.98
CA LEU A 232 -8.96 -4.59 -3.38
C LEU A 232 -7.46 -4.31 -3.52
N PHE A 233 -6.93 -3.35 -2.75
CA PHE A 233 -5.51 -3.05 -2.71
C PHE A 233 -4.71 -4.27 -2.26
N ASP A 234 -5.08 -4.89 -1.13
CA ASP A 234 -4.41 -6.07 -0.59
C ASP A 234 -4.41 -7.23 -1.60
N HIS A 235 -5.53 -7.45 -2.29
CA HIS A 235 -5.63 -8.48 -3.32
C HIS A 235 -4.71 -8.20 -4.51
N SER A 236 -4.73 -6.97 -5.02
CA SER A 236 -3.87 -6.54 -6.12
C SER A 236 -2.39 -6.61 -5.73
N PHE A 237 -2.05 -6.18 -4.52
CA PHE A 237 -0.70 -6.26 -3.96
C PHE A 237 -0.25 -7.71 -3.84
N ASP A 238 -1.06 -8.60 -3.23
CA ASP A 238 -0.68 -10.00 -3.03
C ASP A 238 -0.53 -10.74 -4.37
N ALA A 239 -1.32 -10.36 -5.39
CA ALA A 239 -1.18 -10.87 -6.74
C ALA A 239 0.14 -10.41 -7.39
N ALA A 240 0.48 -9.13 -7.29
CA ALA A 240 1.75 -8.59 -7.77
C ALA A 240 2.94 -9.20 -7.02
N TRP A 241 2.83 -9.31 -5.70
CA TRP A 241 3.81 -9.92 -4.81
C TRP A 241 4.14 -11.37 -5.17
N ALA A 242 3.13 -12.16 -5.52
CA ALA A 242 3.30 -13.55 -5.94
C ALA A 242 4.09 -13.68 -7.25
N ARG A 243 4.03 -12.68 -8.14
CA ARG A 243 4.78 -12.62 -9.40
C ARG A 243 6.16 -11.96 -9.25
N ALA A 244 6.35 -11.19 -8.19
CA ALA A 244 7.52 -10.37 -7.97
C ALA A 244 8.78 -11.20 -7.65
N ILE A 245 9.93 -10.69 -8.06
CA ILE A 245 11.22 -11.35 -7.92
C ILE A 245 11.86 -10.94 -6.59
N PRO A 246 12.19 -11.87 -5.69
CA PRO A 246 12.81 -11.52 -4.42
C PRO A 246 14.23 -10.98 -4.63
N THR A 247 14.55 -9.88 -3.94
CA THR A 247 15.90 -9.28 -3.96
C THR A 247 16.92 -10.14 -3.22
N ARG A 248 16.45 -11.07 -2.37
CA ARG A 248 17.24 -12.03 -1.60
C ARG A 248 16.60 -13.41 -1.63
N ARG A 249 17.41 -14.45 -1.79
CA ARG A 249 16.96 -15.85 -1.72
C ARG A 249 16.86 -16.39 -0.27
N TRP A 250 17.41 -15.67 0.71
CA TRP A 250 17.61 -16.12 2.10
C TRP A 250 16.36 -16.16 3.02
N PRO A 251 15.33 -15.29 2.90
CA PRO A 251 14.19 -15.29 3.82
C PRO A 251 13.35 -16.57 3.76
N LEU A 252 13.27 -17.21 2.58
CA LEU A 252 12.59 -18.49 2.39
C LEU A 252 13.25 -19.64 3.16
N ILE A 253 14.58 -19.58 3.32
CA ILE A 253 15.38 -20.57 4.04
C ILE A 253 15.20 -20.39 5.55
N ARG A 254 15.21 -19.16 6.07
CA ARG A 254 14.96 -18.89 7.51
C ARG A 254 13.53 -19.25 7.92
N ARG A 255 12.51 -18.93 7.12
CA ARG A 255 11.12 -19.35 7.40
C ARG A 255 10.96 -20.88 7.32
N ALA A 256 11.66 -21.54 6.39
CA ALA A 256 11.71 -23.01 6.38
C ALA A 256 12.40 -23.58 7.62
N ALA A 257 13.45 -22.94 8.13
CA ALA A 257 14.16 -23.36 9.33
C ALA A 257 13.36 -23.10 10.63
N GLY A 258 12.55 -22.04 10.69
CA GLY A 258 11.61 -21.77 11.79
C GLY A 258 10.54 -22.85 11.90
N ALA A 259 9.84 -23.10 10.79
CA ALA A 259 8.86 -24.17 10.71
C ALA A 259 9.46 -25.55 11.01
N TRP A 260 10.71 -25.79 10.58
CA TRP A 260 11.42 -27.04 10.85
C TRP A 260 11.57 -27.31 12.35
N ARG A 261 11.82 -26.27 13.17
CA ARG A 261 11.95 -26.41 14.62
C ARG A 261 10.66 -26.88 15.27
N TRP A 262 9.52 -26.32 14.85
CA TRP A 262 8.21 -26.73 15.35
C TRP A 262 7.83 -28.14 14.91
N THR A 263 8.08 -28.48 13.64
CA THR A 263 7.87 -29.86 13.15
C THR A 263 8.82 -30.87 13.80
N ALA A 264 10.07 -30.48 14.10
CA ALA A 264 11.01 -31.34 14.82
C ALA A 264 10.57 -31.55 16.27
N THR A 265 10.09 -30.50 16.94
CA THR A 265 9.55 -30.59 18.31
C THR A 265 8.34 -31.52 18.36
N ALA A 266 7.40 -31.38 17.43
CA ALA A 266 6.27 -32.31 17.28
C ALA A 266 6.75 -33.73 16.95
N GLY A 267 7.70 -33.87 16.02
CA GLY A 267 8.27 -35.15 15.61
C GLY A 267 9.02 -35.90 16.72
N VAL A 268 9.53 -35.19 17.74
CA VAL A 268 10.16 -35.80 18.93
C VAL A 268 9.13 -36.08 20.02
N THR A 269 8.19 -35.17 20.26
CA THR A 269 7.22 -35.29 21.37
C THR A 269 6.14 -36.33 21.11
N VAL A 270 5.70 -36.53 19.87
CA VAL A 270 4.73 -37.58 19.49
C VAL A 270 5.24 -39.00 19.80
N PRO A 271 6.41 -39.45 19.31
CA PRO A 271 6.90 -40.80 19.60
C PRO A 271 7.16 -41.02 21.09
N VAL A 272 7.67 -40.02 21.80
CA VAL A 272 7.87 -40.10 23.26
C VAL A 272 6.53 -40.22 23.99
N ALA A 273 5.50 -39.47 23.58
CA ALA A 273 4.17 -39.58 24.15
C ALA A 273 3.53 -40.97 23.89
N THR A 274 3.75 -41.55 22.70
CA THR A 274 3.23 -42.89 22.38
C THR A 274 3.94 -44.03 23.11
N ALA A 275 5.18 -43.81 23.56
CA ALA A 275 5.96 -44.78 24.31
C ALA A 275 5.68 -44.76 25.83
N LEU A 276 4.97 -43.73 26.32
CA LEU A 276 4.59 -43.60 27.72
C LEU A 276 3.24 -44.27 28.00
N GLN A 277 3.15 -44.93 29.16
CA GLN A 277 1.86 -45.37 29.70
C GLN A 277 1.02 -44.17 30.14
N ASP A 278 -0.29 -44.38 30.34
CA ASP A 278 -1.23 -43.34 30.75
C ASP A 278 -0.75 -42.63 32.01
N SER A 279 -0.31 -41.38 31.81
CA SER A 279 0.34 -40.55 32.82
C SER A 279 0.21 -39.08 32.46
N ALA A 280 0.30 -38.19 33.45
CA ALA A 280 0.26 -36.74 33.24
C ALA A 280 1.34 -36.23 32.26
N TRP A 281 2.46 -36.95 32.15
CA TRP A 281 3.52 -36.66 31.19
C TRP A 281 3.12 -36.93 29.73
N ARG A 282 2.32 -37.98 29.50
CA ARG A 282 1.76 -38.29 28.18
C ARG A 282 0.86 -37.15 27.72
N ASP A 283 -0.06 -36.68 28.57
CA ASP A 283 -0.99 -35.60 28.25
C ASP A 283 -0.26 -34.28 27.98
N LEU A 284 0.76 -33.96 28.78
CA LEU A 284 1.57 -32.76 28.60
C LEU A 284 2.33 -32.79 27.26
N LEU A 285 2.94 -33.92 26.90
CA LEU A 285 3.66 -34.06 25.63
C LEU A 285 2.72 -34.01 24.42
N ILE A 286 1.51 -34.55 24.53
CA ILE A 286 0.48 -34.40 23.48
C ILE A 286 0.09 -32.92 23.32
N GLY A 287 -0.08 -32.18 24.42
CA GLY A 287 -0.35 -30.74 24.38
C GLY A 287 0.78 -29.94 23.73
N VAL A 288 2.03 -30.24 24.06
CA VAL A 288 3.21 -29.62 23.43
C VAL A 288 3.30 -29.95 21.94
N ALA A 289 3.03 -31.20 21.56
CA ALA A 289 3.01 -31.63 20.17
C ALA A 289 1.92 -30.90 19.37
N ALA A 290 0.70 -30.81 19.91
CA ALA A 290 -0.42 -30.13 19.27
C ALA A 290 -0.13 -28.63 19.08
N THR A 291 0.40 -27.96 20.12
CA THR A 291 0.76 -26.54 20.07
C THR A 291 1.88 -26.29 19.05
N SER A 292 2.88 -27.17 19.01
CA SER A 292 3.98 -27.07 18.04
C SER A 292 3.50 -27.28 16.61
N LEU A 293 2.59 -28.23 16.37
CA LEU A 293 1.98 -28.44 15.05
C LEU A 293 1.13 -27.24 14.62
N LEU A 294 0.37 -26.63 15.53
CA LEU A 294 -0.40 -25.42 15.25
C LEU A 294 0.51 -24.23 14.91
N ALA A 295 1.60 -24.04 15.65
CA ALA A 295 2.60 -23.01 15.35
C ALA A 295 3.26 -23.25 13.98
N ALA A 296 3.61 -24.51 13.66
CA ALA A 296 4.16 -24.88 12.36
C ALA A 296 3.18 -24.64 11.21
N LEU A 297 1.88 -24.88 11.45
CA LEU A 297 0.81 -24.66 10.47
C LEU A 297 0.57 -23.17 10.22
N ASP A 298 0.59 -22.35 11.26
CA ASP A 298 0.41 -20.90 11.12
C ASP A 298 1.60 -20.26 10.38
N GLU A 299 2.83 -20.64 10.74
CA GLU A 299 4.05 -20.20 10.04
C GLU A 299 4.09 -20.65 8.56
N ASN A 300 3.52 -21.82 8.24
CA ASN A 300 3.45 -22.34 6.86
C ASN A 300 2.14 -22.04 6.14
N ARG A 301 1.20 -21.30 6.74
CA ARG A 301 -0.15 -21.08 6.20
C ARG A 301 -0.14 -20.57 4.77
N THR A 302 0.77 -19.63 4.46
CA THR A 302 0.93 -19.05 3.13
C THR A 302 1.45 -20.08 2.10
N ARG A 303 2.30 -21.03 2.53
CA ARG A 303 2.79 -22.12 1.67
C ARG A 303 1.70 -23.15 1.41
N LEU A 304 0.95 -23.53 2.43
CA LEU A 304 -0.19 -24.46 2.30
C LEU A 304 -1.27 -23.89 1.38
N GLN A 305 -1.56 -22.59 1.46
CA GLN A 305 -2.50 -21.94 0.54
C GLN A 305 -2.00 -21.94 -0.91
N VAL A 306 -0.71 -21.74 -1.15
CA VAL A 306 -0.12 -21.82 -2.51
C VAL A 306 -0.12 -23.26 -3.02
N TRP A 307 0.20 -24.23 -2.17
CA TRP A 307 0.22 -25.65 -2.53
C TRP A 307 -1.18 -26.20 -2.79
N TRP A 308 -2.15 -25.87 -1.94
CA TRP A 308 -3.57 -26.18 -2.11
C TRP A 308 -4.13 -25.62 -3.42
N ARG A 309 -3.84 -24.34 -3.73
CA ARG A 309 -4.26 -23.72 -5.01
C ARG A 309 -3.64 -24.36 -6.25
N ARG A 310 -2.48 -25.03 -6.13
CA ARG A 310 -1.88 -25.80 -7.23
C ARG A 310 -2.59 -27.14 -7.39
N LEU A 311 -2.85 -27.84 -6.29
CA LEU A 311 -3.58 -29.11 -6.31
C LEU A 311 -5.01 -28.97 -6.83
N THR A 312 -5.71 -27.89 -6.49
CA THR A 312 -7.09 -27.63 -6.94
C THR A 312 -7.17 -26.98 -8.33
N ARG A 313 -6.05 -26.75 -9.02
CA ARG A 313 -6.03 -26.26 -10.41
C ARG A 313 -5.75 -27.38 -11.41
N ASP A 314 -5.25 -28.52 -10.93
CA ASP A 314 -4.97 -29.73 -11.71
C ASP A 314 -6.05 -30.82 -11.48
N SER A 315 -7.22 -30.44 -10.94
CA SER A 315 -8.44 -31.27 -10.80
C SER A 315 -9.63 -30.55 -11.41
#